data_AF-A0A8H2XXB5-F1
#
_entry.id   AF-A0A8H2XXB5-F1
#
_cell.length_a   1.000
_cell.length_b   1.000
_cell.length_c   1.000
_cell.angle_alpha   90.00
_cell.angle_beta   90.00
_cell.angle_gamma   90.00
#
_symmetry.space_group_name_H-M   'P 1'
#
loop_
_entity.id
_entity.type
_entity.pdbx_description
1 polymer ?
#
loop_
_entity_poly.entity_id
_entity_poly.type
_entity_poly.pdbx_seq_one_letter_code
_entity_poly.pdbx_strand_id
1 'polypeptide(L)'
;MHPAPGAEGRPSFASLVGSIDSSVAHYTAVSQAQKSRLEIIHNLEGMVYEVLGRHAYWKSTQEKRQTAFPKRLLYYRDGVSEGQFSQILGVELPAIQAACKRHKISPTITIVVVGKRHHQLFFPTHGGEDKSGNCPAGTVVDDVVGHPTEFDFYLQSHGGLLGTSRSSHYSVLHDENGFSPDGIQAVSYALCHVYARATRSVSIPAPVYYADIVCARAKNHYDPSFGYGSVDDTESAASGESGAAPQRYQDNFKQTHNGQRYKMYFQ
;
A
#
# COMPACT_ATOMS: atom_id res chain seq x y z
N MET A 1 5.79 -3.42 -6.42
CA MET A 1 6.56 -4.68 -6.34
C MET A 1 7.47 -4.83 -7.54
N HIS A 2 8.76 -5.08 -7.29
CA HIS A 2 9.78 -5.25 -8.32
C HIS A 2 10.06 -6.72 -8.66
N PRO A 3 10.63 -6.99 -9.84
CA PRO A 3 11.14 -8.31 -10.17
C PRO A 3 12.38 -8.64 -9.32
N ALA A 4 12.75 -9.93 -9.29
CA ALA A 4 13.89 -10.41 -8.51
C ALA A 4 15.21 -9.67 -8.87
N PRO A 5 16.20 -9.63 -7.95
CA PRO A 5 17.55 -9.20 -8.30
C PRO A 5 18.08 -10.00 -9.50
N GLY A 6 18.68 -9.32 -10.48
CA GLY A 6 19.19 -9.96 -11.70
C GLY A 6 18.17 -10.18 -12.82
N ALA A 7 16.87 -10.09 -12.55
CA ALA A 7 15.86 -10.14 -13.60
C ALA A 7 15.91 -8.87 -14.47
N GLU A 8 16.10 -9.06 -15.77
CA GLU A 8 16.10 -8.02 -16.80
C GLU A 8 14.81 -8.05 -17.63
N GLY A 9 14.34 -6.88 -18.08
CA GLY A 9 13.15 -6.76 -18.93
C GLY A 9 11.79 -6.98 -18.25
N ARG A 10 11.74 -7.56 -17.04
CA ARG A 10 10.49 -7.78 -16.28
C ARG A 10 9.88 -6.45 -15.77
N PRO A 11 8.55 -6.29 -15.81
CA PRO A 11 7.89 -5.07 -15.35
C PRO A 11 7.89 -5.00 -13.82
N SER A 12 7.63 -3.81 -13.29
CA SER A 12 7.17 -3.67 -11.90
C SER A 12 5.66 -3.64 -11.86
N PHE A 13 5.06 -4.11 -10.78
CA PHE A 13 3.62 -4.04 -10.58
C PHE A 13 3.31 -2.99 -9.52
N ALA A 14 2.34 -2.13 -9.83
CA ALA A 14 1.75 -1.21 -8.90
C ALA A 14 0.31 -1.63 -8.62
N SER A 15 -0.12 -1.45 -7.38
CA SER A 15 -1.50 -1.68 -6.95
C SER A 15 -1.96 -0.52 -6.07
N LEU A 16 -3.25 -0.23 -6.14
CA LEU A 16 -3.94 0.68 -5.26
C LEU A 16 -5.16 -0.06 -4.73
N VAL A 17 -5.32 -0.06 -3.42
CA VAL A 17 -6.52 -0.56 -2.76
C VAL A 17 -7.21 0.57 -2.02
N GLY A 18 -8.53 0.48 -1.88
CA GLY A 18 -9.29 1.44 -1.10
C GLY A 18 -10.48 0.79 -0.43
N SER A 19 -10.78 1.22 0.80
CA SER A 19 -11.98 0.79 1.50
C SER A 19 -13.22 1.35 0.79
N ILE A 20 -14.25 0.52 0.66
CA ILE A 20 -15.51 0.91 -0.01
C ILE A 20 -16.68 0.98 0.97
N ASP A 21 -16.56 0.36 2.14
CA ASP A 21 -17.60 0.29 3.16
C ASP A 21 -17.29 1.18 4.38
N SER A 22 -18.30 1.40 5.22
CA SER A 22 -18.18 2.19 6.46
C SER A 22 -17.35 1.50 7.53
N SER A 23 -17.27 0.17 7.53
CA SER A 23 -16.57 -0.59 8.56
C SER A 23 -15.07 -0.77 8.27
N VAL A 24 -14.61 -0.32 7.10
CA VAL A 24 -13.20 -0.40 6.68
C VAL A 24 -12.74 -1.87 6.60
N ALA A 25 -13.67 -2.79 6.37
CA ALA A 25 -13.45 -4.22 6.26
C ALA A 25 -13.46 -4.69 4.80
N HIS A 26 -14.12 -3.96 3.90
CA HIS A 26 -14.23 -4.31 2.49
C HIS A 26 -13.38 -3.36 1.64
N TYR A 27 -12.45 -3.93 0.87
CA TYR A 27 -11.58 -3.20 -0.04
C TYR A 27 -11.80 -3.56 -1.50
N THR A 28 -11.66 -2.57 -2.37
CA THR A 28 -11.50 -2.77 -3.83
C THR A 28 -10.04 -2.61 -4.21
N ALA A 29 -9.63 -3.16 -5.36
CA ALA A 29 -8.27 -3.08 -5.88
C ALA A 29 -8.23 -2.68 -7.35
N VAL A 30 -7.19 -1.93 -7.71
CA VAL A 30 -6.76 -1.65 -9.07
C VAL A 30 -5.27 -1.99 -9.15
N SER A 31 -4.83 -2.58 -10.25
CA SER A 31 -3.43 -2.96 -10.46
C SER A 31 -3.01 -2.72 -11.90
N GLN A 32 -1.73 -2.50 -12.11
CA GLN A 32 -1.15 -2.34 -13.44
C GLN A 32 0.31 -2.78 -13.47
N ALA A 33 0.78 -3.12 -14.67
CA ALA A 33 2.20 -3.20 -14.97
C ALA A 33 2.77 -1.81 -15.26
N GLN A 34 3.97 -1.54 -14.79
CA GLN A 34 4.74 -0.33 -15.09
C GLN A 34 6.19 -0.68 -15.43
N LYS A 35 6.96 0.32 -15.86
CA LYS A 35 8.37 0.15 -16.24
C LYS A 35 9.15 -0.55 -15.11
N SER A 36 10.16 -1.32 -15.51
CA SER A 36 10.98 -2.09 -14.56
C SER A 36 11.64 -1.17 -13.54
N ARG A 37 11.66 -1.60 -12.27
CA ARG A 37 12.30 -0.91 -11.14
C ARG A 37 11.85 0.54 -10.94
N LEU A 38 10.65 0.89 -11.38
CA LEU A 38 10.04 2.20 -11.12
C LEU A 38 9.25 2.13 -9.81
N GLU A 39 9.65 2.89 -8.80
CA GLU A 39 8.94 2.94 -7.51
C GLU A 39 7.71 3.85 -7.55
N ILE A 40 7.82 5.02 -8.19
CA ILE A 40 6.69 5.95 -8.31
C ILE A 40 5.56 5.32 -9.15
N ILE A 41 4.34 5.40 -8.63
CA ILE A 41 3.19 4.78 -9.28
C ILE A 41 2.82 5.60 -10.53
N HIS A 42 3.04 5.01 -11.70
CA HIS A 42 2.60 5.61 -12.96
C HIS A 42 1.07 5.69 -12.99
N ASN A 43 0.44 6.67 -13.66
CA ASN A 43 -1.03 6.72 -13.80
C ASN A 43 -1.80 6.62 -12.45
N LEU A 44 -1.22 7.10 -11.33
CA LEU A 44 -1.88 7.06 -10.02
C LEU A 44 -3.23 7.78 -10.03
N GLU A 45 -3.34 8.90 -10.75
CA GLU A 45 -4.60 9.65 -10.92
C GLU A 45 -5.75 8.74 -11.39
N GLY A 46 -5.51 7.94 -12.44
CA GLY A 46 -6.51 7.04 -12.98
C GLY A 46 -6.92 5.95 -11.99
N MET A 47 -5.97 5.42 -11.23
CA MET A 47 -6.24 4.41 -10.20
C MET A 47 -7.07 5.00 -9.05
N VAL A 48 -6.70 6.18 -8.55
CA VAL A 48 -7.43 6.90 -7.48
C VAL A 48 -8.83 7.27 -7.95
N TYR A 49 -8.97 7.76 -9.19
CA TYR A 49 -10.26 8.08 -9.79
C TYR A 49 -11.19 6.86 -9.80
N GLU A 50 -10.70 5.69 -10.24
CA GLU A 50 -11.49 4.46 -10.25
C GLU A 50 -11.87 4.01 -8.83
N VAL A 51 -10.94 4.01 -7.88
CA VAL A 51 -11.18 3.60 -6.49
C VAL A 51 -12.20 4.51 -5.81
N LEU A 52 -12.09 5.84 -5.97
CA LEU A 52 -13.05 6.81 -5.43
C LEU A 52 -14.44 6.62 -6.04
N GLY A 53 -14.52 6.34 -7.35
CA GLY A 53 -15.79 6.05 -8.02
C GLY A 53 -16.46 4.79 -7.48
N ARG A 54 -15.68 3.71 -7.26
CA ARG A 54 -16.17 2.46 -6.64
C ARG A 54 -16.63 2.67 -5.21
N HIS A 55 -15.89 3.44 -4.41
CA HIS A 55 -16.30 3.83 -3.06
C HIS A 55 -17.65 4.55 -3.11
N ALA A 56 -17.77 5.62 -3.90
CA ALA A 56 -19.01 6.39 -4.00
C ALA A 56 -20.20 5.55 -4.49
N TYR A 57 -19.98 4.66 -5.46
CA TYR A 57 -21.01 3.73 -5.91
C TYR A 57 -21.47 2.78 -4.80
N TRP A 58 -20.54 2.17 -4.05
CA TRP A 58 -20.88 1.27 -2.95
C TRP A 58 -21.65 2.00 -1.84
N LYS A 59 -21.16 3.18 -1.43
CA LYS A 59 -21.79 4.01 -0.40
C LYS A 59 -23.21 4.42 -0.77
N SER A 60 -23.45 4.79 -2.02
CA SER A 60 -24.77 5.20 -2.49
C SER A 60 -25.73 4.02 -2.70
N THR A 61 -25.27 2.89 -3.23
CA THR A 61 -26.14 1.77 -3.62
C THR A 61 -26.34 0.74 -2.50
N GLN A 62 -25.25 0.30 -1.86
CA GLN A 62 -25.29 -0.76 -0.85
C GLN A 62 -25.61 -0.20 0.54
N GLU A 63 -25.02 0.94 0.89
CA GLU A 63 -25.22 1.57 2.21
C GLU A 63 -26.26 2.69 2.23
N LYS A 64 -26.80 3.08 1.06
CA LYS A 64 -27.82 4.12 0.91
C LYS A 64 -27.45 5.45 1.60
N ARG A 65 -26.15 5.80 1.59
CA ARG A 65 -25.63 7.04 2.18
C ARG A 65 -25.87 8.22 1.23
N GLN A 66 -26.33 9.34 1.79
CA GLN A 66 -26.48 10.59 1.02
C GLN A 66 -25.13 11.19 0.60
N THR A 67 -24.12 11.09 1.46
CA THR A 67 -22.75 11.49 1.14
C THR A 67 -21.97 10.28 0.64
N ALA A 68 -21.80 10.20 -0.69
CA ALA A 68 -21.16 9.06 -1.35
C ALA A 68 -19.63 9.17 -1.39
N PHE A 69 -19.08 10.36 -1.64
CA PHE A 69 -17.62 10.56 -1.68
C PHE A 69 -17.04 10.85 -0.29
N PRO A 70 -15.77 10.47 -0.04
CA PRO A 70 -15.13 10.71 1.24
C PRO A 70 -14.82 12.20 1.45
N LYS A 71 -14.91 12.65 2.70
CA LYS A 71 -14.45 13.98 3.11
C LYS A 71 -12.97 14.02 3.52
N ARG A 72 -12.41 12.86 3.88
CA ARG A 72 -11.02 12.68 4.32
C ARG A 72 -10.44 11.49 3.58
N LEU A 73 -9.22 11.63 3.09
CA LEU A 73 -8.48 10.60 2.37
C LEU A 73 -7.16 10.34 3.09
N LEU A 74 -6.98 9.10 3.57
CA LEU A 74 -5.72 8.64 4.15
C LEU A 74 -5.04 7.73 3.12
N TYR A 75 -3.84 8.12 2.69
CA TYR A 75 -3.05 7.40 1.70
C TYR A 75 -1.84 6.76 2.37
N TYR A 76 -1.89 5.44 2.57
CA TYR A 76 -0.76 4.66 3.06
C TYR A 76 0.07 4.12 1.90
N ARG A 77 1.35 4.50 1.83
CA ARG A 77 2.27 4.20 0.73
C ARG A 77 3.40 3.28 1.20
N ASP A 78 3.58 2.11 0.58
CA ASP A 78 4.66 1.15 0.94
C ASP A 78 5.57 0.80 -0.24
N GLY A 79 6.86 0.64 0.03
CA GLY A 79 7.87 0.38 -0.99
C GLY A 79 8.44 1.67 -1.55
N VAL A 80 8.79 2.63 -0.69
CA VAL A 80 9.64 3.77 -1.03
C VAL A 80 10.64 4.01 0.07
N SER A 81 11.80 4.55 -0.28
CA SER A 81 12.80 5.02 0.67
C SER A 81 12.65 6.52 0.94
N GLU A 82 13.28 7.01 2.01
CA GLU A 82 13.31 8.44 2.37
C GLU A 82 13.76 9.34 1.21
N GLY A 83 14.73 8.88 0.41
CA GLY A 83 15.21 9.60 -0.77
C GLY A 83 14.16 9.83 -1.87
N GLN A 84 12.98 9.20 -1.76
CA GLN A 84 11.87 9.33 -2.70
C GLN A 84 10.68 10.14 -2.14
N PHE A 85 10.75 10.64 -0.90
CA PHE A 85 9.65 11.40 -0.28
C PHE A 85 9.30 12.65 -1.09
N SER A 86 10.31 13.34 -1.62
CA SER A 86 10.10 14.50 -2.50
C SER A 86 9.33 14.14 -3.78
N GLN A 87 9.48 12.92 -4.30
CA GLN A 87 8.72 12.45 -5.46
C GLN A 87 7.28 12.09 -5.08
N ILE A 88 7.03 11.60 -3.86
CA ILE A 88 5.66 11.39 -3.38
C ILE A 88 4.91 12.72 -3.30
N LEU A 89 5.53 13.74 -2.72
CA LEU A 89 4.93 15.08 -2.61
C LEU A 89 4.84 15.80 -3.96
N GLY A 90 5.83 15.63 -4.84
CA GLY A 90 5.90 16.32 -6.13
C GLY A 90 5.13 15.64 -7.26
N VAL A 91 4.81 14.34 -7.16
CA VAL A 91 4.18 13.55 -8.24
C VAL A 91 2.91 12.85 -7.77
N GLU A 92 2.98 12.06 -6.69
CA GLU A 92 1.83 11.24 -6.26
C GLU A 92 0.72 12.09 -5.63
N LEU A 93 1.06 13.06 -4.76
CA LEU A 93 0.09 13.96 -4.15
C LEU A 93 -0.70 14.79 -5.20
N PRO A 94 -0.05 15.45 -6.19
CA PRO A 94 -0.77 16.12 -7.28
C PRO A 94 -1.67 15.18 -8.09
N ALA A 95 -1.26 13.93 -8.30
CA ALA A 95 -2.09 12.94 -9.00
C ALA A 95 -3.34 12.55 -8.20
N ILE A 96 -3.23 12.40 -6.88
CA ILE A 96 -4.38 12.18 -5.97
C ILE A 96 -5.32 13.39 -6.01
N GLN A 97 -4.78 14.61 -5.92
CA GLN A 97 -5.55 15.85 -5.99
C GLN A 97 -6.26 16.01 -7.35
N ALA A 98 -5.60 15.67 -8.46
CA ALA A 98 -6.17 15.69 -9.79
C ALA A 98 -7.36 14.73 -9.92
N ALA A 99 -7.26 13.51 -9.37
CA ALA A 99 -8.34 12.54 -9.36
C ALA A 99 -9.56 13.04 -8.55
N CYS A 100 -9.30 13.66 -7.39
CA CYS A 100 -10.33 14.30 -6.57
C CYS A 100 -11.03 15.43 -7.35
N LYS A 101 -10.25 16.31 -7.99
CA LYS A 101 -10.76 17.41 -8.82
C LYS A 101 -11.62 16.90 -9.98
N ARG A 102 -11.23 15.78 -10.61
CA ARG A 102 -11.99 15.15 -11.70
C ARG A 102 -13.36 14.63 -11.23
N HIS A 103 -13.45 14.16 -9.99
CA HIS A 103 -14.72 13.85 -9.31
C HIS A 103 -15.46 15.07 -8.77
N LYS A 104 -14.90 16.28 -8.92
CA LYS A 104 -15.43 17.55 -8.37
C LYS A 104 -15.56 17.51 -6.85
N ILE A 105 -14.61 16.86 -6.17
CA ILE A 105 -14.52 16.81 -4.72
C ILE A 105 -13.20 17.41 -4.23
N SER A 106 -13.17 17.79 -2.95
CA SER A 106 -11.98 18.35 -2.30
C SER A 106 -11.85 17.78 -0.88
N PRO A 107 -11.57 16.47 -0.73
CA PRO A 107 -11.29 15.89 0.57
C PRO A 107 -9.97 16.41 1.13
N THR A 108 -9.83 16.42 2.45
CA THR A 108 -8.55 16.63 3.12
C THR A 108 -7.70 15.36 3.01
N ILE A 109 -6.42 15.51 2.64
CA ILE A 109 -5.51 14.40 2.36
C ILE A 109 -4.44 14.28 3.44
N THR A 110 -4.21 13.06 3.92
CA THR A 110 -3.03 12.70 4.73
C THR A 110 -2.24 11.61 4.01
N ILE A 111 -0.93 11.77 3.89
CA ILE A 111 -0.02 10.79 3.28
C ILE A 111 0.90 10.23 4.37
N VAL A 112 0.87 8.90 4.51
CA VAL A 112 1.73 8.15 5.43
C VAL A 112 2.52 7.13 4.64
N VAL A 113 3.84 7.24 4.65
CA VAL A 113 4.72 6.19 4.11
C VAL A 113 4.92 5.13 5.19
N VAL A 114 4.86 3.85 4.80
CA VAL A 114 5.10 2.71 5.68
C VAL A 114 6.35 1.97 5.22
N GLY A 115 7.37 1.94 6.09
CA GLY A 115 8.61 1.20 5.91
C GLY A 115 8.62 -0.08 6.74
N LYS A 116 8.46 -1.24 6.11
CA LYS A 116 8.49 -2.57 6.77
C LYS A 116 9.87 -3.23 6.83
N ARG A 117 10.87 -2.65 6.15
CA ARG A 117 12.23 -3.18 6.04
C ARG A 117 13.22 -2.10 6.42
N HIS A 118 13.64 -2.14 7.68
CA HIS A 118 14.69 -1.28 8.22
C HIS A 118 15.54 -2.07 9.22
N HIS A 119 16.57 -1.42 9.77
CA HIS A 119 17.55 -2.07 10.65
C HIS A 119 17.29 -1.82 12.14
N GLN A 120 16.36 -0.94 12.48
CA GLN A 120 15.95 -0.65 13.86
C GLN A 120 15.21 -1.84 14.45
N LEU A 121 15.62 -2.24 15.65
CA LEU A 121 14.99 -3.27 16.47
C LEU A 121 14.74 -2.68 17.85
N PHE A 122 13.60 -3.04 18.45
CA PHE A 122 13.21 -2.58 19.77
C PHE A 122 13.15 -3.77 20.72
N PHE A 123 13.72 -3.59 21.91
CA PHE A 123 13.75 -4.61 22.94
C PHE A 123 13.05 -4.08 24.18
N PRO A 124 12.21 -4.91 24.83
CA PRO A 124 11.55 -4.52 26.06
C PRO A 124 12.58 -4.34 27.17
N THR A 125 12.33 -3.39 28.06
CA THR A 125 13.10 -3.18 29.28
C THR A 125 12.22 -3.49 30.49
N HIS A 126 12.86 -3.80 31.63
CA HIS A 126 12.19 -3.93 32.93
C HIS A 126 11.03 -4.96 33.00
N GLY A 127 11.10 -6.07 32.29
CA GLY A 127 10.06 -7.10 32.33
C GLY A 127 8.83 -6.79 31.47
N GLY A 128 8.94 -5.83 30.54
CA GLY A 128 7.86 -5.42 29.64
C GLY A 128 7.64 -6.34 28.43
N GLU A 129 8.27 -7.51 28.37
CA GLU A 129 8.16 -8.44 27.26
C GLU A 129 6.80 -9.15 27.14
N ASP A 130 6.43 -9.49 25.91
CA ASP A 130 5.37 -10.45 25.63
C ASP A 130 5.87 -11.90 25.80
N LYS A 131 4.97 -12.87 25.56
CA LYS A 131 5.29 -14.32 25.67
C LYS A 131 6.43 -14.78 24.75
N SER A 132 6.78 -13.99 23.74
CA SER A 132 7.85 -14.29 22.79
C SER A 132 9.17 -13.59 23.12
N GLY A 133 9.21 -12.78 24.18
CA GLY A 133 10.37 -11.96 24.53
C GLY A 133 10.48 -10.64 23.75
N ASN A 134 9.43 -10.27 22.99
CA ASN A 134 9.39 -9.04 22.21
C ASN A 134 8.60 -7.94 22.92
N CYS A 135 8.68 -6.69 22.44
CA CYS A 135 7.77 -5.64 22.88
C CYS A 135 6.30 -6.05 22.64
N PRO A 136 5.34 -5.63 23.49
CA PRO A 136 3.94 -5.96 23.32
C PRO A 136 3.38 -5.31 22.04
N ALA A 137 2.37 -5.95 21.46
CA ALA A 137 1.63 -5.38 20.34
C ALA A 137 1.02 -4.03 20.74
N GLY A 138 1.20 -3.01 19.91
CA GLY A 138 0.80 -1.62 20.18
C GLY A 138 1.93 -0.75 20.73
N THR A 139 3.14 -1.27 20.90
CA THR A 139 4.31 -0.44 21.27
C THR A 139 4.58 0.59 20.18
N VAL A 140 4.68 1.86 20.57
CA VAL A 140 5.01 3.00 19.71
C VAL A 140 6.33 3.63 20.19
N VAL A 141 7.16 4.07 19.24
CA VAL A 141 8.39 4.85 19.51
C VAL A 141 8.43 6.04 18.56
N ASP A 142 8.31 7.26 19.08
CA ASP A 142 8.20 8.51 18.32
C ASP A 142 9.07 9.67 18.86
N ASP A 143 9.83 9.45 19.93
CA ASP A 143 10.57 10.48 20.67
C ASP A 143 12.11 10.35 20.59
N VAL A 144 12.64 9.11 20.51
CA VAL A 144 14.10 8.87 20.60
C VAL A 144 14.76 8.57 19.25
N VAL A 145 14.05 7.92 18.33
CA VAL A 145 14.63 7.39 17.07
C VAL A 145 13.93 7.99 15.83
N GLY A 146 13.11 9.02 16.03
CA GLY A 146 12.43 9.72 14.95
C GLY A 146 13.31 10.73 14.21
N HIS A 147 12.80 11.23 13.09
CA HIS A 147 13.41 12.30 12.32
C HIS A 147 13.33 13.62 13.10
N PRO A 148 14.41 14.43 13.17
CA PRO A 148 14.46 15.63 14.01
C PRO A 148 13.47 16.73 13.61
N THR A 149 12.92 16.68 12.40
CA THR A 149 12.04 17.73 11.85
C THR A 149 10.78 17.20 11.16
N GLU A 150 10.71 15.90 10.88
CA GLU A 150 9.57 15.29 10.19
C GLU A 150 8.83 14.43 11.21
N PHE A 151 7.51 14.33 11.06
CA PHE A 151 6.75 13.50 11.98
C PHE A 151 6.78 12.05 11.51
N ASP A 152 7.52 11.22 12.23
CA ASP A 152 7.59 9.78 12.04
C ASP A 152 7.46 9.03 13.37
N PHE A 153 7.15 7.74 13.28
CA PHE A 153 7.06 6.86 14.43
C PHE A 153 7.26 5.40 14.02
N TYR A 154 7.72 4.58 14.95
CA TYR A 154 7.71 3.13 14.82
C TYR A 154 6.52 2.56 15.57
N LEU A 155 5.84 1.58 14.98
CA LEU A 155 4.73 0.87 15.62
C LEU A 155 4.93 -0.65 15.48
N GLN A 156 5.06 -1.31 16.63
CA GLN A 156 5.01 -2.76 16.74
C GLN A 156 3.56 -3.22 16.85
N SER A 157 2.85 -3.28 15.73
CA SER A 157 1.41 -3.56 15.75
C SER A 157 1.03 -5.02 16.03
N HIS A 158 1.97 -5.95 16.01
CA HIS A 158 1.73 -7.39 16.13
C HIS A 158 2.54 -8.01 17.26
N GLY A 159 2.03 -9.10 17.84
CA GLY A 159 2.80 -9.91 18.80
C GLY A 159 3.79 -10.81 18.08
N GLY A 160 4.99 -10.98 18.65
CA GLY A 160 6.01 -11.85 18.09
C GLY A 160 5.57 -13.31 18.15
N LEU A 161 5.73 -14.04 17.05
CA LEU A 161 5.51 -15.49 17.02
C LEU A 161 6.81 -16.27 17.12
N LEU A 162 7.85 -15.79 16.46
CA LEU A 162 9.17 -16.40 16.41
C LEU A 162 10.20 -15.34 16.07
N GLY A 163 11.35 -15.38 16.75
CA GLY A 163 12.44 -14.44 16.55
C GLY A 163 12.14 -13.03 17.07
N THR A 164 12.90 -12.05 16.59
CA THR A 164 12.74 -10.65 16.98
C THR A 164 11.76 -9.95 16.05
N SER A 165 10.68 -9.40 16.62
CA SER A 165 9.67 -8.62 15.92
C SER A 165 10.28 -7.37 15.30
N ARG A 166 9.90 -7.09 14.06
CA ARG A 166 10.23 -5.83 13.39
C ARG A 166 9.02 -4.92 13.46
N SER A 167 9.17 -3.81 14.17
CA SER A 167 8.21 -2.71 14.10
C SER A 167 8.17 -2.17 12.67
N SER A 168 7.04 -1.61 12.25
CA SER A 168 7.00 -0.86 10.99
C SER A 168 7.25 0.61 11.27
N HIS A 169 8.00 1.26 10.40
CA HIS A 169 8.27 2.71 10.44
C HIS A 169 7.20 3.45 9.64
N TYR A 170 6.70 4.56 10.17
CA TYR A 170 5.65 5.37 9.57
C TYR A 170 6.15 6.80 9.47
N SER A 171 6.16 7.38 8.27
CA SER A 171 6.53 8.78 8.05
C SER A 171 5.34 9.55 7.50
N VAL A 172 4.89 10.58 8.22
CA VAL A 172 3.78 11.44 7.81
C VAL A 172 4.33 12.56 6.92
N LEU A 173 4.13 12.44 5.61
CA LEU A 173 4.71 13.36 4.64
C LEU A 173 3.84 14.60 4.37
N HIS A 174 2.52 14.44 4.52
CA HIS A 174 1.53 15.48 4.26
C HIS A 174 0.32 15.24 5.14
N ASP A 175 -0.21 16.28 5.79
CA ASP A 175 -1.42 16.15 6.60
C ASP A 175 -2.30 17.40 6.58
N GLU A 176 -3.40 17.34 5.84
CA GLU A 176 -4.45 18.35 5.84
C GLU A 176 -5.56 18.05 6.86
N ASN A 177 -5.56 16.85 7.46
CA ASN A 177 -6.57 16.46 8.45
C ASN A 177 -6.24 16.99 9.86
N GLY A 178 -4.99 17.41 10.10
CA GLY A 178 -4.55 17.97 11.38
C GLY A 178 -4.55 16.91 12.49
N PHE A 179 -4.08 15.71 12.20
CA PHE A 179 -3.94 14.65 13.19
C PHE A 179 -2.94 15.04 14.28
N SER A 180 -3.30 14.75 15.53
CA SER A 180 -2.29 14.66 16.59
C SER A 180 -1.43 13.40 16.39
N PRO A 181 -0.23 13.34 17.00
CA PRO A 181 0.58 12.14 16.98
C PRO A 181 -0.18 10.89 17.45
N ASP A 182 -0.81 10.96 18.63
CA ASP A 182 -1.68 9.90 19.15
C ASP A 182 -2.78 9.50 18.17
N GLY A 183 -3.35 10.48 17.45
CA GLY A 183 -4.44 10.26 16.51
C GLY A 183 -4.02 9.41 15.32
N ILE A 184 -2.91 9.74 14.65
CA ILE A 184 -2.45 8.97 13.49
C ILE A 184 -1.87 7.61 13.90
N GLN A 185 -1.24 7.53 15.08
CA GLN A 185 -0.72 6.29 15.63
C GLN A 185 -1.87 5.32 15.95
N ALA A 186 -2.93 5.81 16.61
CA ALA A 186 -4.12 5.03 16.92
C ALA A 186 -4.85 4.55 15.66
N VAL A 187 -5.01 5.41 14.65
CA VAL A 187 -5.62 5.01 13.36
C VAL A 187 -4.76 3.94 12.67
N SER A 188 -3.44 4.13 12.61
CA SER A 188 -2.53 3.16 11.99
C SER A 188 -2.57 1.81 12.70
N TYR A 189 -2.63 1.81 14.05
CA TYR A 189 -2.78 0.59 14.83
C TYR A 189 -4.15 -0.08 14.66
N ALA A 190 -5.24 0.69 14.61
CA ALA A 190 -6.58 0.16 14.36
C ALA A 190 -6.67 -0.52 12.99
N LEU A 191 -6.05 0.07 11.96
CA LEU A 191 -6.00 -0.52 10.62
C LEU A 191 -5.23 -1.85 10.57
N CYS A 192 -4.33 -2.13 11.52
CA CYS A 192 -3.67 -3.44 11.63
C CYS A 192 -4.60 -4.56 12.14
N HIS A 193 -5.77 -4.22 12.68
CA HIS A 193 -6.75 -5.18 13.22
C HIS A 193 -7.89 -5.53 12.24
N VAL A 194 -8.02 -4.80 11.13
CA VAL A 194 -9.09 -5.03 10.14
C VAL A 194 -8.65 -5.91 8.96
N TYR A 195 -7.55 -6.65 9.13
CA TYR A 195 -7.06 -7.60 8.13
C TYR A 195 -7.86 -8.92 8.20
N ALA A 196 -8.73 -9.13 7.22
CA ALA A 196 -9.77 -10.17 7.23
C ALA A 196 -9.24 -11.61 7.18
N ARG A 197 -7.99 -11.83 6.75
CA ARG A 197 -7.40 -13.18 6.65
C ARG A 197 -6.82 -13.70 7.97
N ALA A 198 -6.80 -12.88 9.03
CA ALA A 198 -6.28 -13.28 10.33
C ALA A 198 -7.15 -12.77 11.48
N THR A 199 -7.26 -13.57 12.53
CA THR A 199 -7.91 -13.17 13.80
C THR A 199 -6.92 -12.51 14.77
N ARG A 200 -5.86 -11.89 14.23
CA ARG A 200 -4.76 -11.28 14.98
C ARG A 200 -4.34 -10.00 14.27
N SER A 201 -3.84 -9.03 15.05
CA SER A 201 -3.22 -7.84 14.49
C SER A 201 -1.99 -8.20 13.65
N VAL A 202 -1.89 -7.60 12.47
CA VAL A 202 -0.76 -7.76 11.53
C VAL A 202 0.28 -6.65 11.69
N SER A 203 1.45 -6.82 11.08
CA SER A 203 2.61 -5.93 11.24
C SER A 203 2.53 -4.58 10.52
N ILE A 204 1.58 -4.43 9.61
CA ILE A 204 1.33 -3.23 8.79
C ILE A 204 -0.18 -3.04 8.61
N PRO A 205 -0.66 -1.83 8.26
CA PRO A 205 -2.09 -1.58 8.10
C PRO A 205 -2.68 -2.50 7.02
N ALA A 206 -3.90 -2.99 7.25
CA ALA A 206 -4.62 -3.84 6.30
C ALA A 206 -4.60 -3.33 4.83
N PRO A 207 -4.81 -2.02 4.52
CA PRO A 207 -4.70 -1.54 3.14
C PRO A 207 -3.32 -1.78 2.52
N VAL A 208 -2.24 -1.59 3.29
CA VAL A 208 -0.88 -1.84 2.81
C VAL A 208 -0.68 -3.33 2.51
N TYR A 209 -1.13 -4.18 3.44
CA TYR A 209 -1.05 -5.64 3.28
C TYR A 209 -1.84 -6.12 2.04
N TYR A 210 -3.04 -5.59 1.82
CA TYR A 210 -3.85 -5.93 0.65
C TYR A 210 -3.19 -5.45 -0.65
N ALA A 211 -2.58 -4.26 -0.67
CA ALA A 211 -1.85 -3.78 -1.84
C ALA A 211 -0.70 -4.73 -2.22
N ASP A 212 0.06 -5.24 -1.25
CA ASP A 212 1.10 -6.24 -1.45
C ASP A 212 0.55 -7.52 -2.10
N ILE A 213 -0.56 -8.05 -1.58
CA ILE A 213 -1.18 -9.28 -2.10
C ILE A 213 -1.70 -9.08 -3.54
N VAL A 214 -2.31 -7.92 -3.81
CA VAL A 214 -2.74 -7.55 -5.17
C VAL A 214 -1.54 -7.47 -6.11
N CYS A 215 -0.43 -6.84 -5.68
CA CYS A 215 0.80 -6.79 -6.46
C CYS A 215 1.36 -8.19 -6.76
N ALA A 216 1.40 -9.07 -5.75
CA ALA A 216 1.86 -10.44 -5.91
C ALA A 216 0.99 -11.21 -6.92
N ARG A 217 -0.33 -11.02 -6.85
CA ARG A 217 -1.30 -11.65 -7.75
C ARG A 217 -1.26 -11.09 -9.16
N ALA A 218 -0.93 -9.81 -9.35
CA ALA A 218 -0.88 -9.14 -10.66
C ALA A 218 0.08 -9.84 -11.63
N LYS A 219 1.12 -10.53 -11.14
CA LYS A 219 2.00 -11.40 -11.94
C LYS A 219 1.25 -12.50 -12.70
N ASN A 220 0.09 -12.92 -12.21
CA ASN A 220 -0.74 -13.97 -12.81
C ASN A 220 -1.80 -13.41 -13.77
N HIS A 221 -1.79 -12.10 -14.04
CA HIS A 221 -2.76 -11.43 -14.91
C HIS A 221 -2.27 -11.36 -16.37
N TYR A 222 -1.62 -12.43 -16.82
CA TYR A 222 -1.19 -12.63 -18.20
C TYR A 222 -1.85 -13.89 -18.75
N ASP A 223 -2.06 -13.91 -20.06
CA ASP A 223 -2.49 -15.14 -20.72
C ASP A 223 -1.43 -16.25 -20.50
N PRO A 224 -1.80 -17.50 -20.19
CA PRO A 224 -0.83 -18.59 -20.07
C PRO A 224 0.10 -18.71 -21.29
N SER A 225 -0.41 -18.43 -22.49
CA SER A 225 0.38 -18.43 -23.74
C SER A 225 1.39 -17.29 -23.83
N PHE A 226 1.20 -16.20 -23.07
CA PHE A 226 2.17 -15.11 -23.00
C PHE A 226 3.46 -15.53 -22.27
N GLY A 227 3.40 -16.62 -21.50
CA GLY A 227 4.57 -17.27 -20.92
C GLY A 227 5.15 -16.56 -19.70
N TYR A 228 4.47 -15.58 -19.09
CA TYR A 228 5.01 -14.85 -17.92
C TYR A 228 5.49 -15.79 -16.80
N GLY A 229 4.73 -16.86 -16.51
CA GLY A 229 5.06 -17.85 -15.49
C GLY A 229 5.85 -19.07 -15.98
N SER A 230 6.15 -19.17 -17.27
CA SER A 230 6.92 -20.29 -17.85
C SER A 230 8.44 -20.03 -17.87
N VAL A 231 8.84 -18.78 -17.67
CA VAL A 231 10.22 -18.32 -17.55
C VAL A 231 10.50 -18.10 -16.07
N ASP A 232 11.52 -18.78 -15.55
CA ASP A 232 11.90 -18.73 -14.13
C ASP A 232 12.21 -17.29 -13.71
N ASP A 233 12.04 -16.94 -12.43
CA ASP A 233 12.31 -15.57 -11.93
C ASP A 233 13.80 -15.16 -12.06
N THR A 234 14.66 -16.11 -12.45
CA THR A 234 16.11 -16.03 -12.65
C THR A 234 16.56 -15.98 -14.12
N GLU A 235 15.67 -16.14 -15.10
CA GLU A 235 16.08 -16.11 -16.51
C GLU A 235 16.34 -14.68 -17.00
N SER A 236 17.61 -14.40 -17.31
CA SER A 236 18.06 -13.20 -18.02
C SER A 236 17.54 -13.23 -19.46
N ALA A 237 16.67 -12.29 -19.82
CA ALA A 237 16.33 -12.08 -21.22
C ALA A 237 17.60 -11.66 -22.00
N ALA A 238 17.92 -12.36 -23.09
CA ALA A 238 19.06 -12.02 -23.94
C ALA A 238 18.97 -10.56 -24.42
N SER A 239 20.12 -9.89 -24.44
CA SER A 239 20.37 -8.45 -24.51
C SER A 239 19.99 -7.72 -25.82
N GLY A 240 18.89 -8.11 -26.49
CA GLY A 240 18.53 -7.61 -27.83
C GLY A 240 17.41 -6.57 -27.93
N GLU A 241 16.52 -6.40 -26.95
CA GLU A 241 15.30 -5.57 -27.10
C GLU A 241 14.96 -4.74 -25.85
N SER A 242 15.88 -3.87 -25.43
CA SER A 242 15.73 -3.10 -24.18
C SER A 242 14.60 -2.07 -24.18
N GLY A 243 14.10 -1.65 -25.34
CA GLY A 243 12.99 -0.68 -25.47
C GLY A 243 11.60 -1.29 -25.58
N ALA A 244 11.46 -2.49 -26.15
CA ALA A 244 10.15 -3.10 -26.46
C ALA A 244 9.60 -3.99 -25.32
N ALA A 245 10.48 -4.51 -24.46
CA ALA A 245 10.08 -5.43 -23.40
C ALA A 245 9.06 -4.84 -22.40
N PRO A 246 9.24 -3.61 -21.84
CA PRO A 246 8.29 -3.07 -20.87
C PRO A 246 6.92 -2.76 -21.47
N GLN A 247 6.88 -2.28 -22.72
CA GLN A 247 5.65 -1.97 -23.44
C GLN A 247 4.85 -3.26 -23.69
N ARG A 248 5.52 -4.33 -24.14
CA ARG A 248 4.92 -5.66 -24.34
C ARG A 248 4.22 -6.17 -23.07
N TYR A 249 4.84 -6.02 -21.90
CA TYR A 249 4.23 -6.42 -20.63
C TYR A 249 3.03 -5.56 -20.22
N GLN A 250 3.00 -4.29 -20.59
CA GLN A 250 1.85 -3.42 -20.32
C GLN A 250 0.68 -3.77 -21.25
N ASP A 251 0.96 -3.95 -22.54
CA ASP A 251 -0.06 -4.24 -23.57
C ASP A 251 -0.76 -5.59 -23.35
N ASN A 252 -0.04 -6.56 -22.78
CA ASN A 252 -0.56 -7.90 -22.50
C ASN A 252 -1.13 -8.06 -21.08
N PHE A 253 -1.00 -7.06 -20.21
CA PHE A 253 -1.55 -7.12 -18.85
C PHE A 253 -3.08 -7.11 -18.89
N LYS A 254 -3.70 -8.14 -18.33
CA LYS A 254 -5.16 -8.28 -18.29
C LYS A 254 -5.73 -7.68 -17.02
N GLN A 255 -6.62 -6.71 -17.18
CA GLN A 255 -7.40 -6.20 -16.06
C GLN A 255 -8.40 -7.24 -15.55
N THR A 256 -8.72 -7.19 -14.26
CA THR A 256 -9.73 -8.08 -13.68
C THR A 256 -11.10 -7.85 -14.30
N HIS A 257 -11.87 -8.93 -14.48
CA HIS A 257 -13.23 -8.85 -14.97
C HIS A 257 -14.11 -7.89 -14.14
N ASN A 258 -15.05 -7.19 -14.78
CA ASN A 258 -15.89 -6.18 -14.12
C ASN A 258 -16.66 -6.71 -12.90
N GLY A 259 -17.05 -7.99 -12.92
CA GLY A 259 -17.71 -8.65 -11.78
C GLY A 259 -16.83 -8.82 -10.53
N GLN A 260 -15.53 -8.55 -10.61
CA GLN A 260 -14.58 -8.58 -9.49
C GLN A 260 -14.33 -7.21 -8.87
N ARG A 261 -14.83 -6.11 -9.48
CA ARG A 261 -14.55 -4.73 -9.03
C ARG A 261 -14.91 -4.47 -7.57
N TYR A 262 -15.97 -5.10 -7.06
CA TYR A 262 -16.44 -4.94 -5.68
C TYR A 262 -16.23 -6.21 -4.86
N LYS A 263 -15.25 -7.04 -5.23
CA LYS A 263 -14.88 -8.25 -4.50
C LYS A 263 -13.40 -8.18 -4.13
N MET A 264 -13.08 -8.75 -2.97
CA MET A 264 -11.69 -8.93 -2.55
C MET A 264 -11.11 -10.22 -3.17
N TYR A 265 -11.02 -10.28 -4.50
CA TYR A 265 -10.53 -11.45 -5.27
C TYR A 265 -9.07 -11.85 -4.94
N PHE A 266 -8.38 -10.98 -4.21
CA PHE A 266 -6.99 -11.11 -3.75
C PHE A 266 -6.90 -11.65 -2.32
N GLN A 267 -8.02 -11.95 -1.65
CA GLN A 267 -7.98 -12.67 -0.37
C GLN A 267 -7.50 -14.11 -0.55
#